data_AF-A0A523V7I7-F1
#
_entry.id   AF-A0A523V7I7-F1
#
_cell.length_a   1.000
_cell.length_b   1.000
_cell.length_c   1.000
_cell.angle_alpha   90.00
_cell.angle_beta   90.00
_cell.angle_gamma   90.00
#
_symmetry.space_group_name_H-M   'P 1'
#
loop_
_entity.id
_entity.type
_entity.pdbx_description
1 polymer ?
#
loop_
_entity_poly.entity_id
_entity_poly.type
_entity_poly.pdbx_seq_one_letter_code
_entity_poly.pdbx_strand_id
1 'polypeptide(L)'
;MLMISKEAMNSVMSLREKIADPEKRAECMADVENMIETKESHLARAEWGSCCGNICNLASQIDRELQILRNTLDVLRREDSAKAASLLEDYIALLQESYRPEPDHW
;
A
#
# COMPACT_ATOMS: atom_id res chain seq x y z
N MET A 1 14.92 6.90 1.62
CA MET A 1 13.76 7.10 0.74
C MET A 1 13.92 6.18 -0.45
N LEU A 2 13.01 5.23 -0.59
CA LEU A 2 12.98 4.25 -1.68
C LEU A 2 12.39 4.89 -2.95
N MET A 3 12.37 4.16 -4.06
CA MET A 3 11.67 4.61 -5.27
C MET A 3 10.37 3.83 -5.45
N ILE A 4 9.32 4.53 -5.89
CA ILE A 4 8.03 3.94 -6.25
C ILE A 4 7.67 4.41 -7.66
N SER A 5 7.13 3.49 -8.47
CA SER A 5 6.66 3.86 -9.79
C SER A 5 5.48 4.82 -9.69
N LYS A 6 5.38 5.74 -10.65
CA LYS A 6 4.24 6.66 -10.72
C LYS A 6 2.92 5.92 -10.88
N GLU A 7 2.94 4.82 -11.63
CA GLU A 7 1.79 3.93 -11.80
C GLU A 7 1.30 3.42 -10.44
N ALA A 8 2.19 2.90 -9.60
CA ALA A 8 1.83 2.40 -8.28
C ALA A 8 1.24 3.52 -7.41
N MET A 9 1.82 4.73 -7.44
CA MET A 9 1.27 5.89 -6.72
C MET A 9 -0.13 6.27 -7.22
N ASN A 10 -0.33 6.28 -8.54
CA ASN A 10 -1.63 6.56 -9.15
C ASN A 10 -2.68 5.50 -8.79
N SER A 11 -2.30 4.23 -8.72
CA SER A 11 -3.19 3.16 -8.26
C SER A 11 -3.68 3.40 -6.83
N VAL A 12 -2.80 3.84 -5.92
CA VAL A 12 -3.22 4.18 -4.55
C VAL A 12 -4.16 5.39 -4.52
N MET A 13 -3.88 6.41 -5.34
CA MET A 13 -4.78 7.56 -5.44
C MET A 13 -6.14 7.20 -6.03
N SER A 14 -6.18 6.31 -7.02
CA SER A 14 -7.45 5.81 -7.59
C SER A 14 -8.24 5.02 -6.55
N LEU A 15 -7.58 4.18 -5.75
CA LEU A 15 -8.23 3.44 -4.67
C LEU A 15 -8.94 4.38 -3.67
N ARG A 16 -8.35 5.54 -3.39
CA ARG A 16 -8.96 6.57 -2.52
C ARG A 16 -10.24 7.14 -3.11
N GLU A 17 -10.30 7.32 -4.41
CA GLU A 17 -11.55 7.77 -5.07
C GLU A 17 -12.61 6.68 -5.04
N LYS A 18 -12.22 5.43 -5.29
CA LYS A 18 -13.15 4.29 -5.31
C LYS A 18 -13.72 3.98 -3.91
N ILE A 19 -12.96 4.18 -2.84
CA ILE A 19 -13.42 3.87 -1.47
C ILE A 19 -14.58 4.75 -1.00
N ALA A 20 -14.70 5.94 -1.59
CA ALA A 20 -15.80 6.87 -1.36
C ALA A 20 -17.09 6.48 -2.11
N ASP A 21 -16.99 5.52 -3.04
CA ASP A 21 -18.10 5.03 -3.86
C ASP A 21 -18.55 3.64 -3.38
N PRO A 22 -19.74 3.53 -2.74
CA PRO A 22 -20.26 2.26 -2.27
C PRO A 22 -20.43 1.20 -3.37
N GLU A 23 -20.69 1.61 -4.62
CA GLU A 23 -20.88 0.68 -5.74
C GLU A 23 -19.57 0.02 -6.17
N LYS A 24 -18.43 0.67 -5.89
CA LYS A 24 -17.08 0.18 -6.20
C LYS A 24 -16.42 -0.54 -5.04
N ARG A 25 -17.14 -0.80 -3.94
CA ARG A 25 -16.56 -1.44 -2.75
C ARG A 25 -15.92 -2.80 -3.05
N ALA A 26 -16.60 -3.64 -3.82
CA ALA A 26 -16.06 -4.96 -4.18
C ALA A 26 -14.78 -4.85 -5.02
N GLU A 27 -14.73 -3.87 -5.93
CA GLU A 27 -13.53 -3.55 -6.71
C GLU A 27 -12.41 -3.03 -5.79
N CYS A 28 -12.71 -2.15 -4.83
CA CYS A 28 -11.74 -1.66 -3.85
C CYS A 28 -11.14 -2.79 -3.02
N MET A 29 -11.97 -3.73 -2.58
CA MET A 29 -11.51 -4.89 -1.81
C MET A 29 -10.55 -5.74 -2.63
N ALA A 30 -10.88 -6.01 -3.90
CA ALA A 30 -10.01 -6.75 -4.81
C ALA A 30 -8.68 -6.02 -5.07
N ASP A 31 -8.72 -4.70 -5.25
CA ASP A 31 -7.53 -3.86 -5.42
C ASP A 31 -6.62 -3.92 -4.17
N VAL A 32 -7.20 -3.82 -2.96
CA VAL A 32 -6.45 -3.93 -1.69
C VAL A 32 -5.89 -5.33 -1.50
N GLU A 33 -6.64 -6.38 -1.82
CA GLU A 33 -6.17 -7.77 -1.75
C GLU A 33 -4.97 -8.00 -2.69
N ASN A 34 -5.04 -7.51 -3.92
CA ASN A 34 -3.93 -7.58 -4.87
C ASN A 34 -2.68 -6.79 -4.39
N MET A 35 -2.88 -5.63 -3.75
CA MET A 35 -1.78 -4.88 -3.14
C MET A 35 -1.13 -5.64 -1.98
N ILE A 36 -1.92 -6.32 -1.15
CA ILE A 36 -1.42 -7.18 -0.05
C ILE A 36 -0.58 -8.32 -0.64
N GLU A 37 -1.09 -9.07 -1.62
CA GLU A 37 -0.35 -10.17 -2.26
C GLU A 37 0.98 -9.71 -2.85
N THR A 38 0.96 -8.55 -3.53
CA THR A 38 2.17 -7.94 -4.09
C THR A 38 3.19 -7.60 -2.99
N LYS A 39 2.74 -6.98 -1.89
CA LYS A 39 3.61 -6.59 -0.77
C LYS A 39 4.13 -7.79 0.02
N GLU A 40 3.34 -8.85 0.20
CA GLU A 40 3.81 -10.11 0.80
C GLU A 40 4.91 -10.75 -0.04
N SER A 41 4.76 -10.74 -1.38
CA SER A 41 5.81 -11.19 -2.30
C SER A 41 7.09 -10.34 -2.16
N HIS A 42 6.95 -9.02 -1.98
CA HIS A 42 8.08 -8.12 -1.76
C HIS A 42 8.75 -8.35 -0.39
N LEU A 43 7.97 -8.61 0.66
CA LEU A 43 8.49 -8.90 1.99
C LEU A 43 9.33 -10.17 1.97
N ALA A 44 8.81 -11.26 1.38
CA ALA A 44 9.54 -12.52 1.28
C ALA A 44 10.90 -12.36 0.58
N ARG A 45 10.95 -11.54 -0.49
CA ARG A 45 12.21 -11.21 -1.18
C ARG A 45 13.15 -10.36 -0.31
N ALA A 46 12.61 -9.40 0.43
CA ALA A 46 13.40 -8.55 1.32
C ALA A 46 14.00 -9.34 2.48
N GLU A 47 13.24 -10.26 3.08
CA GLU A 47 13.70 -11.15 4.15
C GLU A 47 14.78 -12.11 3.69
N TRP A 48 14.65 -12.69 2.50
CA TRP A 48 15.67 -13.58 1.91
C TRP A 48 17.01 -12.87 1.66
N GLY A 49 17.01 -11.55 1.46
CA GLY A 49 18.22 -10.74 1.27
C GLY A 49 18.80 -10.11 2.55
N SER A 50 18.17 -10.32 3.70
CA SER A 50 18.36 -9.48 4.91
C SER A 50 19.67 -9.71 5.70
N CYS A 51 20.61 -10.52 5.22
CA CYS A 51 21.84 -10.80 5.98
C CYS A 51 22.84 -9.61 6.00
N CYS A 52 22.68 -8.60 5.13
CA CYS A 52 23.66 -7.51 4.97
C CYS A 52 23.03 -6.12 4.77
N GLY A 53 22.93 -5.30 5.82
CA GLY A 53 22.78 -3.83 5.71
C GLY A 53 21.36 -3.27 5.61
N ASN A 54 21.21 -2.13 4.90
CA ASN A 54 20.02 -1.26 4.80
C ASN A 54 18.70 -1.96 4.37
N ILE A 55 18.75 -3.26 4.06
CA ILE A 55 17.64 -4.13 3.66
C ILE A 55 16.73 -4.49 4.85
N CYS A 56 17.25 -4.56 6.09
CA CYS A 56 16.40 -4.79 7.28
C CYS A 56 15.32 -3.70 7.45
N ASN A 57 15.64 -2.46 7.04
CA ASN A 57 14.71 -1.34 7.09
C ASN A 57 13.61 -1.47 6.01
N LEU A 58 13.93 -2.11 4.86
CA LEU A 58 12.95 -2.37 3.81
C LEU A 58 11.90 -3.39 4.25
N ALA A 59 12.32 -4.50 4.88
CA ALA A 59 11.38 -5.50 5.40
C ALA A 59 10.43 -4.89 6.45
N SER A 60 11.00 -4.13 7.41
CA SER A 60 10.22 -3.43 8.44
C SER A 60 9.23 -2.41 7.86
N GLN A 61 9.63 -1.71 6.79
CA GLN A 61 8.76 -0.78 6.10
C GLN A 61 7.60 -1.50 5.38
N ILE A 62 7.90 -2.58 4.64
CA ILE A 62 6.89 -3.38 3.94
C ILE A 62 5.90 -4.01 4.93
N ASP A 63 6.37 -4.47 6.08
CA ASP A 63 5.50 -5.03 7.12
C ASP A 63 4.52 -3.97 7.69
N ARG A 64 4.99 -2.74 7.93
CA ARG A 64 4.12 -1.62 8.34
C ARG A 64 3.07 -1.30 7.27
N GLU A 65 3.46 -1.29 6.00
CA GLU A 65 2.55 -1.09 4.88
C GLU A 65 1.48 -2.20 4.80
N LEU A 66 1.89 -3.47 4.95
CA LEU A 66 0.98 -4.61 5.01
C LEU A 66 -0.03 -4.52 6.15
N GLN A 67 0.40 -4.06 7.32
CA GLN A 67 -0.48 -3.89 8.48
C GLN A 67 -1.59 -2.88 8.17
N ILE A 68 -1.26 -1.74 7.55
CA ILE A 68 -2.26 -0.73 7.18
C ILE A 68 -3.22 -1.29 6.14
N LEU A 69 -2.72 -1.95 5.08
CA LEU A 69 -3.56 -2.52 4.03
C LEU A 69 -4.52 -3.60 4.55
N ARG A 70 -4.05 -4.49 5.44
CA ARG A 70 -4.90 -5.50 6.09
C ARG A 70 -5.97 -4.87 6.98
N ASN A 71 -5.63 -3.81 7.71
CA ASN A 71 -6.61 -3.06 8.48
C ASN A 71 -7.67 -2.42 7.57
N THR A 72 -7.25 -1.80 6.45
CA THR A 72 -8.17 -1.22 5.47
C THR A 72 -9.12 -2.28 4.91
N LEU A 73 -8.62 -3.47 4.58
CA LEU A 73 -9.44 -4.58 4.09
C LEU A 73 -10.46 -5.07 5.14
N ASP A 74 -10.05 -5.20 6.40
CA ASP A 74 -10.97 -5.58 7.49
C ASP A 74 -12.07 -4.52 7.69
N VAL A 75 -11.72 -3.24 7.61
CA VAL A 75 -12.68 -2.14 7.73
C VAL A 75 -13.64 -2.08 6.53
N LEU A 76 -13.15 -2.30 5.31
CA LEU A 76 -13.97 -2.43 4.10
C LEU A 76 -14.99 -3.57 4.22
N ARG A 77 -14.58 -4.71 4.79
CA ARG A 77 -15.48 -5.86 5.06
C ARG A 77 -16.56 -5.55 6.09
N ARG A 78 -16.31 -4.59 7.00
CA ARG A 78 -17.27 -4.12 8.02
C ARG A 78 -18.13 -2.95 7.56
N GLU A 79 -18.01 -2.56 6.29
CA GLU A 79 -18.78 -1.47 5.65
C GLU A 79 -18.56 -0.07 6.26
N ASP A 80 -17.42 0.16 6.92
CA ASP A 80 -17.06 1.47 7.48
C ASP A 80 -16.14 2.23 6.52
N SER A 81 -16.72 2.75 5.43
CA SER A 81 -15.98 3.45 4.38
C SER A 81 -15.23 4.69 4.89
N ALA A 82 -15.74 5.38 5.92
CA ALA A 82 -15.08 6.56 6.48
C ALA A 82 -13.75 6.19 7.17
N LYS A 83 -13.77 5.13 7.98
CA LYS A 83 -12.55 4.62 8.60
C LYS A 83 -11.60 3.98 7.59
N ALA A 84 -12.13 3.32 6.56
CA ALA A 84 -11.32 2.75 5.50
C ALA A 84 -10.58 3.84 4.71
N ALA A 85 -11.26 4.95 4.42
CA ALA A 85 -10.66 6.12 3.79
C ALA A 85 -9.53 6.72 4.67
N SER A 86 -9.76 6.87 5.98
CA SER A 86 -8.73 7.36 6.90
C SER A 86 -7.48 6.48 6.92
N LEU A 87 -7.63 5.16 6.93
CA LEU A 87 -6.49 4.24 6.90
C LEU A 87 -5.73 4.30 5.56
N LEU A 88 -6.43 4.54 4.46
CA LEU A 88 -5.80 4.72 3.17
C LEU A 88 -5.03 6.05 3.07
N GLU A 89 -5.51 7.11 3.71
CA GLU A 89 -4.74 8.37 3.85
C GLU A 89 -3.47 8.15 4.67
N ASP A 90 -3.54 7.40 5.77
CA ASP A 90 -2.37 7.02 6.56
C ASP A 90 -1.36 6.22 5.72
N TYR A 91 -1.86 5.32 4.85
CA TYR A 91 -1.03 4.58 3.91
C TYR A 91 -0.37 5.52 2.88
N ILE A 92 -1.12 6.46 2.29
CA ILE A 92 -0.58 7.44 1.33
C ILE A 92 0.50 8.30 2.00
N ALA A 93 0.25 8.79 3.21
CA ALA A 93 1.22 9.58 3.97
C ALA A 93 2.50 8.78 4.24
N LEU A 94 2.38 7.50 4.63
CA LEU A 94 3.52 6.61 4.79
C LEU A 94 4.30 6.43 3.49
N LEU A 95 3.61 6.26 2.36
CA LEU A 95 4.26 6.16 1.05
C LEU A 95 5.02 7.43 0.68
N GLN A 96 4.45 8.61 0.93
CA GLN A 96 5.08 9.90 0.64
C GLN A 96 6.31 10.17 1.52
N GLU A 97 6.30 9.71 2.78
CA GLU A 97 7.46 9.79 3.67
C GLU A 97 8.57 8.83 3.24
N SER A 98 8.18 7.64 2.79
CA SER A 98 9.12 6.54 2.59
C SER A 98 9.67 6.45 1.16
N TYR A 99 8.93 6.95 0.16
CA TYR A 99 9.26 6.80 -1.27
C TYR A 99 9.38 8.14 -2.01
N ARG A 100 10.22 8.16 -3.04
CA ARG A 100 10.22 9.17 -4.10
C ARG A 100 9.58 8.57 -5.36
N PRO A 101 8.71 9.31 -6.06
CA PRO A 101 8.29 8.92 -7.39
C PRO A 101 9.50 8.79 -8.30
N GLU A 102 9.50 7.78 -9.17
CA GLU A 102 10.48 7.71 -10.24
C GLU A 102 10.42 8.97 -11.12
N PRO A 103 11.58 9.55 -11.48
CA PRO A 103 11.63 10.71 -12.39
C PRO A 103 11.13 10.33 -13.79
N ASP A 104 10.59 11.30 -14.53
CA ASP A 104 10.26 11.08 -15.94
C ASP A 104 11.55 10.83 -16.71
N HIS A 105 11.71 9.60 -17.21
CA HIS A 105 12.70 9.31 -18.23
C HIS A 105 12.15 9.80 -19.57
N TRP A 106 12.74 10.88 -20.08
CA TRP A 106 12.49 11.41 -21.44
C TRP A 106 13.38 10.71 -22.46
#